data_AF-A0A2M9IIH2-F1
#
_entry.id   AF-A0A2M9IIH2-F1
#
_cell.length_a   1.000
_cell.length_b   1.000
_cell.length_c   1.000
_cell.angle_alpha   90.00
_cell.angle_beta   90.00
_cell.angle_gamma   90.00
#
_symmetry.space_group_name_H-M   'P 1'
#
loop_
_entity.id
_entity.type
_entity.pdbx_description
1 polymer ?
#
loop_
_entity_poly.entity_id
_entity_poly.type
_entity_poly.pdbx_seq_one_letter_code
_entity_poly.pdbx_strand_id
1 'polypeptide(L)' 'MTTRESWRKSSYSGSGDGNACIEIAHRPTHIAVRDSKAPARATLSFPAAAFAAFLDSLKGLKGES' A
#
# COMPACT_ATOMS: atom_id res chain seq x y z
N MET A 1 -22.22 5.32 -7.26
CA MET A 1 -21.30 5.09 -8.39
C MET A 1 -19.89 4.98 -7.84
N THR A 2 -19.44 3.77 -7.52
CA THR A 2 -18.13 3.52 -6.89
C THR A 2 -17.05 3.66 -7.94
N THR A 3 -16.20 4.68 -7.79
CA THR A 3 -14.95 4.79 -8.57
C THR A 3 -14.18 3.49 -8.43
N ARG A 4 -13.96 2.75 -9.53
CA ARG A 4 -13.08 1.58 -9.54
C ARG A 4 -11.68 2.06 -9.19
N GLU A 5 -11.31 1.88 -7.93
CA GLU A 5 -9.93 2.09 -7.49
C GLU A 5 -9.02 1.11 -8.23
N SER A 6 -7.98 1.65 -8.87
CA SER A 6 -6.95 0.85 -9.53
C SER A 6 -6.02 0.26 -8.47
N TRP A 7 -6.47 -0.82 -7.83
CA TRP A 7 -5.70 -1.59 -6.86
C TRP A 7 -4.51 -2.29 -7.53
N ARG A 8 -3.34 -2.12 -6.96
CA ARG A 8 -2.09 -2.79 -7.35
C ARG A 8 -1.64 -3.70 -6.21
N LYS A 9 -1.40 -4.98 -6.53
CA LYS A 9 -0.76 -5.95 -5.63
C LYS A 9 0.76 -5.78 -5.70
N SER A 10 1.44 -5.97 -4.56
CA SER A 10 2.91 -5.95 -4.52
C SER A 10 3.51 -7.18 -5.21
N SER A 11 4.64 -7.01 -5.91
CA SER A 11 5.36 -8.11 -6.58
C SER A 11 6.11 -9.04 -5.61
N TYR A 12 6.23 -8.68 -4.32
CA TYR A 12 6.72 -9.57 -3.27
C TYR A 12 5.66 -10.59 -2.81
N SER A 13 4.44 -10.52 -3.37
CA SER A 13 3.42 -11.56 -3.28
C SER A 13 3.81 -12.72 -4.20
N GLY A 14 4.84 -13.48 -3.82
CA GLY A 14 5.35 -14.61 -4.60
C GLY A 14 4.31 -15.73 -4.79
N SER A 15 4.48 -16.53 -5.85
CA SER A 15 3.59 -17.66 -6.23
C SER A 15 3.69 -18.91 -5.33
N GLY A 16 4.21 -18.79 -4.11
CA GLY A 16 4.26 -19.87 -3.12
C GLY A 16 3.44 -19.52 -1.88
N ASP A 17 3.28 -20.46 -0.94
CA ASP A 17 2.55 -20.36 0.34
C ASP A 17 2.99 -19.22 1.31
N GLY A 18 3.71 -18.20 0.80
CA GLY A 18 4.25 -17.02 1.48
C GLY A 18 3.31 -15.81 1.47
N ASN A 19 2.50 -15.76 2.52
CA ASN A 19 1.84 -14.63 3.18
C ASN A 19 2.44 -13.21 2.98
N ALA A 20 2.11 -12.50 1.90
CA ALA A 20 2.23 -11.03 1.84
C ALA A 20 1.05 -10.43 1.06
N CYS A 21 0.15 -9.77 1.81
CA CYS A 21 -1.26 -9.64 1.51
C CYS A 21 -1.70 -8.17 1.46
N ILE A 22 -0.97 -7.29 0.77
CA ILE A 22 -1.34 -5.86 0.75
C ILE A 22 -1.58 -5.38 -0.67
N GLU A 23 -2.68 -4.66 -0.87
CA GLU A 23 -2.99 -3.92 -2.09
C GLU A 23 -2.95 -2.42 -1.80
N ILE A 24 -2.50 -1.65 -2.79
CA ILE A 24 -2.45 -0.19 -2.72
C ILE A 24 -3.24 0.39 -3.90
N ALA A 25 -4.03 1.43 -3.65
CA ALA A 25 -4.68 2.22 -4.69
C ALA A 25 -4.31 3.70 -4.55
N HIS A 26 -3.96 4.31 -5.68
CA HIS A 26 -3.69 5.74 -5.74
C HIS A 26 -5.01 6.48 -6.01
N ARG A 27 -5.32 7.45 -5.15
CA ARG A 27 -6.40 8.43 -5.31
C ARG A 27 -5.77 9.82 -5.54
N PRO A 28 -6.52 10.81 -6.07
CA PRO A 28 -5.95 12.13 -6.37
C PRO A 28 -5.23 12.80 -5.20
N THR A 29 -5.72 12.61 -3.96
CA THR A 29 -5.15 13.25 -2.76
C THR A 29 -4.73 12.25 -1.69
N HIS A 30 -4.98 10.95 -1.90
CA HIS A 30 -4.82 9.92 -0.88
C HIS A 30 -4.23 8.63 -1.45
N ILE A 31 -3.62 7.85 -0.56
CA ILE A 31 -3.19 6.48 -0.82
C ILE A 31 -4.04 5.57 0.06
N ALA A 32 -4.71 4.63 -0.59
CA ALA A 32 -5.49 3.60 0.10
C ALA A 32 -4.67 2.32 0.18
N VAL A 33 -4.68 1.68 1.36
CA VAL A 33 -3.95 0.44 1.64
C VAL A 33 -4.92 -0.54 2.29
N ARG A 34 -4.97 -1.78 1.80
CA ARG A 34 -5.82 -2.81 2.39
C ARG A 34 -5.16 -4.18 2.35
N ASP A 35 -5.67 -5.06 3.19
CA ASP A 35 -5.31 -6.47 3.15
C ASP A 35 -6.00 -7.18 1.98
N SER A 36 -5.21 -7.86 1.13
CA SER A 36 -5.68 -8.62 -0.03
C SER A 36 -6.55 -9.81 0.33
N LYS A 37 -6.37 -10.40 1.53
CA LYS A 37 -7.14 -11.57 1.99
C LYS A 37 -8.48 -11.17 2.59
N ALA A 38 -8.61 -9.95 3.09
CA ALA A 38 -9.84 -9.40 3.65
C ALA A 38 -10.12 -7.96 3.15
N PRO A 39 -10.34 -7.76 1.84
CA PRO A 39 -10.48 -6.43 1.25
C PRO A 39 -11.73 -5.68 1.73
N ALA A 40 -12.72 -6.39 2.28
CA ALA A 40 -13.94 -5.82 2.84
C ALA A 40 -13.84 -5.48 4.33
N ARG A 41 -12.76 -5.89 5.03
CA ARG A 41 -12.65 -5.69 6.48
C ARG A 41 -12.31 -4.24 6.84
N ALA A 42 -11.33 -3.67 6.17
CA ALA A 42 -10.89 -2.30 6.39
C ALA A 42 -10.02 -1.83 5.21
N THR A 43 -10.08 -0.53 4.94
CA THR A 43 -9.15 0.17 4.05
C THR A 43 -8.56 1.33 4.84
N LEU A 44 -7.25 1.35 4.98
CA LEU A 44 -6.53 2.49 5.54
C LEU A 44 -6.34 3.53 4.44
N SER A 45 -6.54 4.81 4.77
CA SER A 45 -6.40 5.92 3.82
C SER A 45 -5.48 6.97 4.41
N PHE A 46 -4.47 7.37 3.64
CA PHE A 46 -3.46 8.33 4.05
C PHE A 46 -3.40 9.48 3.04
N PRO A 47 -3.18 10.74 3.47
CA PRO A 47 -2.85 11.82 2.55
C PRO A 47 -1.60 11.47 1.73
N ALA A 48 -1.60 11.75 0.43
CA ALA A 48 -0.51 11.36 -0.46
C ALA A 48 0.84 11.93 -0.03
N ALA A 49 0.87 13.18 0.44
CA ALA A 49 2.09 13.82 0.94
C ALA A 49 2.66 13.13 2.20
N ALA A 50 1.79 12.73 3.13
CA ALA A 50 2.21 12.04 4.34
C ALA A 50 2.75 10.64 4.02
N PHE A 51 2.12 9.94 3.08
CA PHE A 51 2.60 8.64 2.62
C PHE A 51 3.96 8.74 1.92
N ALA A 52 4.18 9.78 1.12
CA ALA A 52 5.48 10.03 0.49
C ALA A 52 6.58 10.29 1.53
N ALA A 53 6.32 11.17 2.51
CA ALA A 53 7.27 11.45 3.59
C ALA A 53 7.61 10.19 4.41
N PHE A 54 6.61 9.34 4.67
CA PHE A 54 6.83 8.04 5.31
C PHE A 54 7.73 7.12 4.47
N LEU A 55 7.53 7.04 3.16
CA LEU A 55 8.41 6.24 2.30
C LEU A 55 9.84 6.77 2.27
N ASP A 56 10.02 8.09 2.29
CA ASP A 56 11.35 8.69 2.30
C ASP A 56 12.08 8.44 3.63
N SER A 57 11.38 8.45 4.77
CA SER A 57 12.00 8.08 6.06
C SER A 57 12.45 6.61 6.09
N LEU A 58 11.70 5.71 5.45
CA LEU A 58 12.10 4.30 5.32
C LEU A 58 13.33 4.11 4.43
N LYS A 59 13.49 4.93 3.38
CA LYS A 59 14.70 4.89 2.53
C LYS A 59 15.92 5.43 3.26
N GLY A 60 15.74 6.47 4.09
CA GLY A 60 16.82 7.06 4.90
C GLY A 60 17.41 6.11 5.95
N LEU A 61 16.68 5.07 6.35
CA LEU A 61 17.19 3.98 7.20
C LEU A 61 18.15 3.02 6.46
N LYS A 62 18.31 3.16 5.14
CA LYS A 62 19.24 2.37 4.33
C LYS A 62 20.58 3.09 4.17
N GLY A 63 21.28 3.31 5.28
CA GLY A 63 22.65 3.80 5.23
C GLY A 63 23.08 4.60 6.46
N GLU A 64 23.32 3.90 7.57
CA GLU A 64 24.43 4.26 8.44
C GLU A 64 25.01 2.97 9.04
N SER A 65 26.05 2.47 8.37
CA SER A 65 27.06 1.51 8.86
C SER A 65 28.33 1.74 8.06
#